data_AF-X0Q7F9-F1
#
_entry.id   AF-X0Q7F9-F1
#
_cell.length_a   1.000
_cell.length_b   1.000
_cell.length_c   1.000
_cell.angle_alpha   90.00
_cell.angle_beta   90.00
_cell.angle_gamma   90.00
#
_symmetry.space_group_name_H-M   'P 1'
#
loop_
_entity.id
_entity.type
_entity.pdbx_description
1 polymer ?
#
loop_
_entity_poly.entity_id
_entity_poly.type
_entity_poly.pdbx_seq_one_letter_code
_entity_poly.pdbx_strand_id
1 'polypeptide(L)'
;MGRPRKPEGMRVVEQLNKLLDAPAEWDEREQLVLESIRRASDRGALLADLLTVEAAKEPVSTRRITELAAEIRQCEANVLRWSDTLNPDATVPEPKSLPHQNAANRRWHG
;
A
#
# COMPACT_ATOMS: atom_id res chain seq x y z
N MET A 1 4.12 32.83 0.21
CA MET A 1 4.73 31.48 0.30
C MET A 1 3.61 30.45 0.23
N GLY A 2 3.52 29.67 -0.85
CA GLY A 2 2.50 28.62 -0.99
C GLY A 2 2.81 27.45 -0.04
N ARG A 3 1.78 26.82 0.53
CA ARG A 3 1.97 25.63 1.37
C ARG A 3 2.68 24.53 0.55
N PRO A 4 3.67 23.83 1.10
CA PRO A 4 4.32 22.72 0.40
C PRO A 4 3.27 21.67 0.01
N ARG A 5 3.34 21.19 -1.24
CA ARG A 5 2.44 20.14 -1.75
C ARG A 5 2.61 18.89 -0.88
N LYS A 6 1.51 18.31 -0.40
CA LYS A 6 1.55 17.06 0.37
C LYS A 6 2.16 15.94 -0.48
N PRO A 7 3.03 15.08 0.10
CA PRO A 7 3.53 13.89 -0.57
C PRO A 7 2.39 12.99 -1.06
N GLU A 8 2.61 12.26 -2.16
CA GLU A 8 1.58 11.43 -2.77
C GLU A 8 1.11 10.31 -1.83
N GLY A 9 2.04 9.66 -1.14
CA GLY A 9 1.72 8.61 -0.17
C GLY A 9 0.83 9.09 0.97
N MET A 10 1.02 10.33 1.45
CA MET A 10 0.14 10.92 2.46
C MET A 10 -1.29 11.09 1.95
N ARG A 11 -1.44 11.47 0.68
CA ARG A 11 -2.78 11.61 0.06
C ARG A 11 -3.49 10.27 -0.07
N VAL A 12 -2.76 9.21 -0.44
CA VAL A 12 -3.32 7.86 -0.54
C VAL A 12 -3.77 7.35 0.83
N VAL A 13 -2.93 7.49 1.86
CA VAL A 13 -3.31 7.09 3.24
C VAL A 13 -4.51 7.89 3.74
N GLU A 14 -4.56 9.21 3.49
CA GLU A 14 -5.74 10.03 3.84
C GLU A 14 -7.02 9.58 3.14
N GLN A 15 -6.95 9.01 1.93
CA GLN A 15 -8.10 8.45 1.24
C GLN A 15 -8.51 7.11 1.85
N LEU A 16 -7.56 6.23 2.14
CA LEU A 16 -7.83 4.93 2.77
C LEU A 16 -8.43 5.10 4.17
N ASN A 17 -7.94 6.07 4.96
CA ASN A 17 -8.51 6.37 6.29
C ASN A 17 -9.99 6.80 6.24
N LYS A 18 -10.50 7.30 5.11
CA LYS A 18 -11.93 7.62 4.97
C LYS A 18 -12.82 6.39 4.82
N LEU A 19 -12.24 5.21 4.64
CA LEU A 19 -12.97 3.94 4.58
C LEU A 19 -13.30 3.41 5.97
N LEU A 20 -12.66 3.93 7.03
CA LEU A 20 -13.01 3.61 8.41
C LEU A 20 -14.15 4.50 8.88
N ASP A 21 -15.24 3.88 9.32
CA ASP A 21 -16.29 4.55 10.09
C ASP A 21 -15.84 4.73 11.54
N ALA A 22 -16.03 5.92 12.11
CA ALA A 22 -15.73 6.14 13.52
C ALA A 22 -16.63 5.26 14.42
N PRO A 23 -16.11 4.63 15.49
CA PRO A 23 -14.80 4.81 16.11
C PRO A 23 -13.75 3.76 15.68
N ALA A 24 -13.90 3.13 14.51
CA ALA A 24 -12.96 2.11 14.07
C ALA A 24 -11.56 2.71 13.85
N GLU A 25 -10.55 1.94 14.24
CA GLU A 25 -9.13 2.25 14.05
C GLU A 25 -8.47 1.06 13.36
N TRP A 26 -7.48 1.33 12.51
CA TRP A 26 -6.64 0.29 11.94
C TRP A 26 -5.81 -0.38 13.04
N ASP A 27 -5.74 -1.71 13.00
CA ASP A 27 -4.86 -2.47 13.87
C ASP A 27 -3.37 -2.26 13.51
N GLU A 28 -2.46 -2.78 14.35
CA GLU A 28 -1.01 -2.63 14.13
C GLU A 28 -0.54 -3.20 12.77
N ARG A 29 -1.16 -4.29 12.31
CA ARG A 29 -0.81 -4.92 11.03
C ARG A 29 -1.28 -4.06 9.86
N GLU A 30 -2.49 -3.53 9.93
CA GLU A 30 -3.07 -2.63 8.95
C GLU A 30 -2.29 -1.31 8.87
N GLN A 31 -1.81 -0.79 10.00
CA GLN A 31 -0.91 0.36 10.04
C GLN A 31 0.42 0.10 9.29
N LEU A 32 0.99 -1.11 9.41
CA LEU A 32 2.19 -1.49 8.64
C LEU A 32 1.90 -1.59 7.13
N VAL A 33 0.71 -2.04 6.75
CA VAL A 33 0.25 -2.08 5.36
C VAL A 33 0.08 -0.65 4.83
N LEU A 34 -0.54 0.26 5.59
CA LEU A 34 -0.68 1.67 5.23
C LEU A 34 0.68 2.36 5.04
N GLU A 35 1.65 2.09 5.92
CA GLU A 35 3.01 2.62 5.77
C GLU A 35 3.71 2.06 4.51
N SER A 36 3.45 0.80 4.17
CA SER A 36 3.97 0.18 2.94
C SER A 36 3.36 0.82 1.69
N ILE A 37 2.04 1.08 1.70
CA ILE A 37 1.32 1.81 0.65
C ILE A 37 1.89 3.23 0.52
N ARG A 38 2.06 3.96 1.63
CA ARG A 38 2.62 5.32 1.64
C ARG A 38 3.98 5.35 0.93
N ARG A 39 4.89 4.47 1.32
CA ARG A 39 6.24 4.39 0.75
C ARG A 39 6.22 4.02 -0.73
N ALA A 40 5.36 3.09 -1.14
CA ALA A 40 5.25 2.70 -2.54
C ALA A 40 4.70 3.83 -3.41
N SER A 41 3.70 4.57 -2.93
CA SER A 41 3.15 5.75 -3.61
C SER A 41 4.15 6.89 -3.71
N ASP A 42 4.87 7.22 -2.63
CA ASP A 42 5.93 8.24 -2.65
C ASP A 42 7.04 7.87 -3.65
N ARG A 43 7.44 6.58 -3.68
CA ARG A 43 8.43 6.09 -4.65
C ARG A 43 7.91 6.14 -6.09
N GLY A 44 6.66 5.76 -6.33
CA GLY A 44 6.03 5.82 -7.64
C GLY A 44 6.01 7.25 -8.20
N ALA A 45 5.66 8.23 -7.37
CA ALA A 45 5.70 9.64 -7.75
C ALA A 45 7.12 10.11 -8.12
N LEU A 46 8.12 9.77 -7.31
CA LEU A 46 9.53 10.09 -7.60
C LEU A 46 9.99 9.46 -8.94
N LEU A 47 9.61 8.21 -9.20
CA LEU A 47 9.95 7.52 -10.44
C LEU A 47 9.26 8.15 -11.66
N ALA A 48 8.03 8.64 -11.51
CA ALA A 48 7.33 9.36 -12.57
C ALA A 48 8.01 10.70 -12.91
N ASP A 49 8.51 11.41 -11.90
CA ASP A 49 9.32 12.62 -12.10
C ASP A 49 10.62 12.28 -12.86
N LEU A 50 11.31 11.20 -12.45
CA LEU A 50 12.52 10.72 -13.14
C LEU A 50 12.25 10.28 -14.57
N LEU A 51 11.11 9.63 -14.82
CA LEU A 51 10.68 9.24 -16.17
C LEU A 51 10.49 10.47 -17.07
N THR A 52 9.87 11.52 -16.53
CA THR A 52 9.67 12.79 -17.25
C THR A 52 11.01 13.43 -17.59
N VAL A 53 11.96 13.44 -16.65
CA VAL A 53 13.32 13.96 -16.88
C VAL A 53 14.07 13.15 -17.94
N GLU A 54 13.99 11.81 -17.88
CA GLU A 54 14.66 10.93 -18.85
C GLU A 54 14.08 11.10 -20.27
N ALA A 55 12.76 11.24 -20.38
CA ALA A 55 12.06 11.41 -21.66
C ALA A 55 12.40 12.73 -22.36
N ALA A 56 12.90 13.73 -21.62
CA ALA A 56 13.30 15.03 -22.15
C ALA A 56 14.76 15.09 -22.64
N LYS A 57 15.54 14.01 -22.49
CA LYS A 57 16.95 13.97 -22.93
C LYS A 57 17.08 13.74 -24.43
N GLU A 58 18.17 14.23 -25.03
CA GLU A 58 18.54 13.94 -26.42
C GLU A 58 20.00 13.43 -26.48
N PRO A 59 20.24 12.17 -26.89
CA PRO A 59 19.26 11.16 -27.26
C PRO A 59 18.54 10.55 -26.04
N VAL A 60 17.28 10.18 -26.22
CA VAL A 60 16.50 9.46 -25.19
C VAL A 60 17.06 8.05 -25.00
N SER A 61 17.23 7.62 -23.74
CA SER A 61 17.56 6.23 -23.43
C SER A 61 16.31 5.36 -23.32
N THR A 62 15.98 4.63 -24.39
CA THR A 62 14.81 3.73 -24.43
C THR A 62 14.84 2.65 -23.34
N ARG A 63 16.04 2.13 -23.02
CA ARG A 63 16.24 1.20 -21.91
C ARG A 63 15.82 1.83 -20.58
N ARG A 64 16.29 3.05 -20.29
CA ARG A 64 16.02 3.69 -19.01
C ARG A 64 14.55 4.03 -18.85
N ILE A 65 13.90 4.49 -19.92
CA ILE A 65 12.44 4.68 -19.98
C ILE A 65 11.70 3.40 -19.61
N THR A 66 12.12 2.26 -20.20
CA THR A 66 11.47 0.97 -19.96
C THR A 66 11.64 0.49 -18.51
N GLU A 67 12.84 0.64 -17.94
CA GLU A 67 13.13 0.31 -16.54
C GLU A 67 12.27 1.14 -15.57
N LEU A 68 12.21 2.46 -15.77
CA LEU A 68 11.40 3.35 -14.94
C LEU A 68 9.91 3.02 -15.04
N ALA A 69 9.40 2.80 -16.26
CA ALA A 69 8.01 2.43 -16.47
C ALA A 69 7.65 1.08 -15.84
N ALA A 70 8.57 0.10 -15.85
CA ALA A 70 8.36 -1.18 -15.20
C ALA A 70 8.28 -1.05 -13.66
N GLU A 71 9.18 -0.27 -13.07
CA GLU A 71 9.18 -0.04 -11.62
C GLU A 71 7.93 0.72 -11.15
N ILE A 72 7.47 1.72 -11.92
CA ILE A 72 6.22 2.43 -11.64
C ILE A 72 5.03 1.45 -11.60
N ARG A 73 4.90 0.58 -12.61
CA ARG A 73 3.83 -0.44 -12.63
C ARG A 73 3.93 -1.39 -11.44
N GLN A 74 5.13 -1.73 -11.00
CA GLN A 74 5.32 -2.57 -9.81
C GLN A 74 4.86 -1.85 -8.53
N CYS A 75 5.17 -0.56 -8.38
CA CYS A 75 4.66 0.27 -7.30
C CYS A 75 3.12 0.32 -7.30
N GLU A 76 2.50 0.57 -8.45
CA GLU A 76 1.05 0.62 -8.61
C GLU A 76 0.39 -0.73 -8.25
N ALA A 77 0.93 -1.84 -8.77
CA ALA A 77 0.44 -3.18 -8.47
C ALA A 77 0.55 -3.52 -6.98
N ASN A 78 1.63 -3.08 -6.31
CA ASN A 78 1.79 -3.26 -4.88
C ASN A 78 0.76 -2.45 -4.09
N VAL A 79 0.53 -1.18 -4.44
CA VAL A 79 -0.47 -0.33 -3.79
C VAL A 79 -1.86 -0.94 -3.91
N LEU A 80 -2.26 -1.39 -5.10
CA LEU A 80 -3.56 -2.04 -5.31
C LEU A 80 -3.70 -3.30 -4.44
N ARG A 81 -2.73 -4.22 -4.55
CA ARG A 81 -2.74 -5.48 -3.80
C ARG A 81 -2.81 -5.28 -2.29
N TRP A 82 -2.09 -4.31 -1.75
CA TRP A 82 -2.11 -4.02 -0.31
C TRP A 82 -3.38 -3.29 0.12
N SER A 83 -3.93 -2.42 -0.73
CA SER A 83 -5.21 -1.76 -0.46
C SER A 83 -6.34 -2.78 -0.36
N ASP A 84 -6.33 -3.83 -1.19
CA ASP A 84 -7.30 -4.93 -1.11
C ASP A 84 -7.28 -5.66 0.24
N THR A 85 -6.15 -5.65 0.95
CA THR A 85 -6.03 -6.29 2.28
C THR A 85 -6.57 -5.44 3.42
N LEU A 86 -6.86 -4.15 3.18
CA LEU A 86 -7.40 -3.20 4.16
C LEU A 86 -8.93 -3.11 4.12
N ASN A 87 -9.62 -4.05 3.46
CA ASN A 87 -11.07 -4.00 3.29
C ASN A 87 -11.80 -4.27 4.63
N PRO A 88 -12.46 -3.28 5.24
CA PRO A 88 -13.14 -3.44 6.53
C PRO A 88 -14.39 -4.32 6.45
N ASP A 89 -14.98 -4.48 5.25
CA ASP A 89 -16.13 -5.34 4.98
C ASP A 89 -15.74 -6.75 4.51
N ALA A 90 -14.43 -7.02 4.37
CA ALA A 90 -14.00 -8.38 4.16
C ALA A 90 -14.26 -9.12 5.47
N THR A 91 -15.39 -9.82 5.54
CA THR A 91 -15.65 -10.93 6.45
C THR A 91 -14.59 -12.01 6.21
N VAL A 92 -13.35 -11.72 6.54
CA VAL A 92 -12.27 -12.68 6.69
C VAL A 92 -12.55 -13.23 8.07
N PRO A 93 -12.95 -14.51 8.21
CA PRO A 93 -12.89 -15.14 9.50
C PRO A 93 -11.45 -15.00 9.94
N GLU A 94 -11.19 -14.23 11.01
CA GLU A 94 -9.86 -14.18 11.59
C GLU A 94 -9.35 -15.62 11.67
N PRO A 95 -8.15 -15.95 11.14
CA PRO A 95 -7.59 -17.25 11.38
C PRO A 95 -7.41 -17.35 12.90
N LYS A 96 -8.34 -18.07 13.55
CA LYS A 96 -8.37 -18.26 15.01
C LYS A 96 -6.95 -18.48 15.48
N SER A 97 -6.49 -17.68 16.44
CA SER A 97 -5.14 -17.78 16.94
C SER A 97 -4.81 -19.24 17.29
N LEU A 98 -3.59 -19.69 17.01
CA LEU A 98 -3.14 -21.07 17.29
C LEU A 98 -3.51 -21.55 18.72
N PRO A 99 -3.43 -20.70 19.76
CA PRO A 99 -3.90 -21.04 21.11
C PRO A 99 -5.40 -21.36 21.18
N HIS A 100 -6.24 -20.61 20.46
CA HIS A 100 -7.69 -20.86 20.40
C HIS A 100 -8.04 -22.15 19.65
N GLN A 101 -7.32 -22.47 18.57
CA GLN A 101 -7.50 -23.74 17.86
C GLN A 101 -7.09 -24.93 18.74
N ASN A 102 -5.97 -24.82 19.47
CA ASN A 102 -5.50 -25.87 20.37
C ASN A 102 -6.44 -26.10 21.57
N ALA A 103 -7.04 -25.03 22.12
CA ALA A 103 -8.03 -25.15 23.20
C ALA A 103 -9.33 -25.83 22.73
N ALA A 104 -9.77 -25.53 21.50
CA ALA A 104 -10.91 -26.21 20.90
C ALA A 104 -10.61 -27.68 20.63
N ASN A 105 -9.45 -28.01 20.02
CA ASN A 105 -9.07 -29.39 19.72
C ASN A 105 -8.93 -30.26 20.99
N ARG A 106 -8.45 -29.69 22.10
CA ARG A 106 -8.42 -30.39 23.40
C ARG A 106 -9.81 -30.68 23.98
N ARG A 107 -10.85 -29.95 23.60
CA ARG A 107 -12.23 -30.23 24.03
C ARG A 107 -12.91 -31.36 23.25
N TRP A 108 -12.47 -31.61 22.01
CA TRP A 108 -13.07 -32.62 21.13
C TRP A 108 -12.27 -33.93 21.08
N HIS A 109 -10.97 -33.88 21.38
CA HIS A 109 -10.06 -35.03 21.32
C HIS A 109 -9.31 -35.30 22.64
N GLY A 110 -9.72 -34.65 23.73
CA GLY A 110 -9.24 -34.89 25.10
C GLY A 110 -10.28 -35.56 25.95
#